data_AF-A0AAI9UR36-F1
#
_entry.id   AF-A0AAI9UR36-F1
#
_cell.length_a   1.000
_cell.length_b   1.000
_cell.length_c   1.000
_cell.angle_alpha   90.00
_cell.angle_beta   90.00
_cell.angle_gamma   90.00
#
_symmetry.space_group_name_H-M   'P 1'
#
loop_
_entity.id
_entity.type
_entity.pdbx_description
1 polymer ?
#
loop_
_entity_poly.entity_id
_entity_poly.type
_entity_poly.pdbx_seq_one_letter_code
_entity_poly.pdbx_strand_id
1 'polypeptide(L)'
;MNELSIQPSGIYWQDDYITAEHEEKLVHIFRNELSWPDRSGRLSLHYGYTFDYKTFGVDPNVPFNPFPDWLEPLIPTREGRPPDQVCLQHYPPGAGIPPHVDTHSAYDQLYALSLGSPVMMQFALPPDDGEEGRMVEVDLTPRSMLQMSGDSRLHWKHGIRKRKTDTLPDGTVRKREDRWSITYRWIREPAICGCGNAKLCDTAQRELGIEKEYRWKKGDEDIVAGEEEKIETKAS
;
A
#
# COMPACT_ATOMS: atom_id res chain seq x y z
N MET A 1 -14.86 -13.18 -5.30
CA MET A 1 -14.56 -11.83 -5.80
C MET A 1 -15.03 -11.71 -7.24
N ASN A 2 -15.59 -10.57 -7.60
CA ASN A 2 -16.00 -10.21 -8.96
C ASN A 2 -15.28 -8.93 -9.39
N GLU A 3 -14.96 -8.81 -10.67
CA GLU A 3 -14.38 -7.56 -11.19
C GLU A 3 -15.45 -6.46 -11.23
N LEU A 4 -15.10 -5.27 -10.74
CA LEU A 4 -15.96 -4.10 -10.84
C LEU A 4 -15.99 -3.61 -12.29
N SER A 5 -17.19 -3.34 -12.82
CA SER A 5 -17.39 -2.81 -14.18
C SER A 5 -17.10 -1.31 -14.26
N ILE A 6 -15.90 -0.90 -13.85
CA ILE A 6 -15.40 0.48 -13.84
C ILE A 6 -13.99 0.54 -14.43
N GLN A 7 -13.45 1.75 -14.55
CA GLN A 7 -12.02 1.96 -14.78
C GLN A 7 -11.32 2.30 -13.45
N PRO A 8 -10.04 1.94 -13.25
CA PRO A 8 -9.30 0.97 -14.06
C PRO A 8 -9.88 -0.44 -13.99
N SER A 9 -9.64 -1.24 -15.04
CA SER A 9 -9.85 -2.68 -14.99
C SER A 9 -8.90 -3.33 -13.98
N GLY A 10 -9.20 -4.57 -13.61
CA GLY A 10 -8.42 -5.35 -12.66
C GLY A 10 -8.69 -4.98 -11.20
N ILE A 11 -9.78 -4.26 -10.92
CA ILE A 11 -10.32 -4.08 -9.57
C ILE A 11 -11.31 -5.22 -9.29
N TYR A 12 -10.92 -6.16 -8.43
CA TYR A 12 -11.76 -7.25 -7.98
C TYR A 12 -12.25 -6.98 -6.56
N TRP A 13 -13.51 -7.31 -6.30
CA TRP A 13 -14.20 -6.94 -5.07
C TRP A 13 -14.92 -8.12 -4.43
N GLN A 14 -14.93 -8.14 -3.10
CA GLN A 14 -15.78 -9.00 -2.29
C GLN A 14 -16.27 -8.26 -1.05
N ASP A 15 -17.58 -8.09 -0.96
CA ASP A 15 -18.25 -7.63 0.26
C ASP A 15 -18.23 -8.71 1.34
N ASP A 16 -18.36 -8.27 2.60
CA ASP A 16 -18.48 -9.11 3.79
C ASP A 16 -17.47 -10.28 3.81
N TYR A 17 -16.21 -9.98 3.47
CA TYR A 17 -15.08 -10.92 3.54
C TYR A 17 -14.86 -11.42 4.96
N ILE A 18 -15.17 -10.59 5.94
CA ILE A 18 -15.31 -10.95 7.35
C ILE A 18 -16.71 -10.59 7.85
N THR A 19 -17.14 -11.24 8.93
CA THR A 19 -18.38 -10.89 9.62
C THR A 19 -18.21 -9.62 10.46
N ALA A 20 -19.33 -8.97 10.82
CA ALA A 20 -19.31 -7.81 11.72
C ALA A 20 -18.72 -8.14 13.11
N GLU A 21 -19.03 -9.32 13.65
CA GLU A 21 -18.47 -9.78 14.92
C GLU A 21 -16.95 -9.96 14.83
N HIS A 22 -16.44 -10.47 13.70
CA HIS A 22 -15.01 -10.63 13.51
C HIS A 22 -14.31 -9.26 13.36
N GLU A 23 -14.92 -8.32 12.63
CA GLU A 23 -14.43 -6.94 12.55
C GLU A 23 -14.34 -6.28 13.93
N GLU A 24 -15.35 -6.45 14.79
CA GLU A 24 -15.36 -5.90 16.15
C GLU A 24 -14.19 -6.44 16.99
N LYS A 25 -13.93 -7.76 16.94
CA LYS A 25 -12.80 -8.39 17.62
C LYS A 25 -11.46 -7.84 17.11
N LEU A 26 -11.31 -7.69 15.80
CA LEU A 26 -10.08 -7.13 15.22
C LEU A 26 -9.87 -5.67 15.61
N VAL A 27 -10.91 -4.85 15.57
CA VAL A 27 -10.84 -3.44 16.01
C VAL A 27 -10.50 -3.34 17.49
N HIS A 28 -10.98 -4.28 18.33
CA HIS A 28 -10.58 -4.36 19.73
C HIS A 28 -9.08 -4.62 19.87
N ILE A 29 -8.54 -5.62 19.18
CA ILE A 29 -7.09 -5.93 19.16
C ILE A 29 -6.29 -4.71 18.71
N PHE A 30 -6.70 -4.08 17.61
CA PHE A 30 -5.97 -2.94 17.03
C PHE A 30 -5.91 -1.74 17.96
N ARG A 31 -6.94 -1.52 18.77
CA ARG A 31 -7.00 -0.36 19.69
C ARG A 31 -6.33 -0.61 21.03
N ASN A 32 -6.44 -1.83 21.54
CA ASN A 32 -6.15 -2.11 22.95
C ASN A 32 -4.95 -3.03 23.17
N GLU A 33 -4.57 -3.82 22.17
CA GLU A 33 -3.54 -4.87 22.32
C GLU A 33 -2.28 -4.59 21.49
N LEU A 34 -2.41 -3.91 20.34
CA LEU A 34 -1.27 -3.55 19.50
C LEU A 34 -0.57 -2.28 19.96
N SER A 35 0.76 -2.29 19.94
CA SER A 35 1.59 -1.11 20.14
C SER A 35 1.81 -0.37 18.82
N TRP A 36 1.28 0.86 18.72
CA TRP A 36 1.46 1.69 17.53
C TRP A 36 2.65 2.65 17.67
N PRO A 37 3.29 3.06 16.56
CA PRO A 37 4.33 4.07 16.59
C PRO A 37 3.79 5.41 17.15
N ASP A 38 4.54 6.03 18.05
CA ASP A 38 4.20 7.34 18.64
C ASP A 38 4.49 8.48 17.66
N ARG A 39 3.56 8.70 16.73
CA ARG A 39 3.58 9.82 15.78
C ARG A 39 2.16 10.15 15.32
N SER A 40 2.00 11.32 14.70
CA SER A 40 0.71 11.73 14.15
C SER A 40 0.51 11.24 12.71
N GLY A 41 -0.76 11.17 12.28
CA GLY A 41 -1.15 10.82 10.93
C GLY A 41 -1.33 9.32 10.72
N ARG A 42 -1.05 8.84 9.50
CA ARG A 42 -1.21 7.43 9.16
C ARG A 42 -0.16 6.59 9.87
N LEU A 43 -0.59 5.55 10.58
CA LEU A 43 0.27 4.59 11.26
C LEU A 43 0.31 3.27 10.49
N SER A 44 1.38 2.50 10.67
CA SER A 44 1.58 1.24 9.95
C SER A 44 2.36 0.25 10.81
N LEU A 45 1.93 -1.01 10.77
CA LEU A 45 2.61 -2.17 11.33
C LEU A 45 2.84 -3.16 10.19
N HIS A 46 4.04 -3.74 10.15
CA HIS A 46 4.45 -4.66 9.10
C HIS A 46 4.69 -6.05 9.68
N TYR A 47 4.18 -7.06 8.98
CA TYR A 47 4.39 -8.47 9.24
C TYR A 47 4.87 -9.16 7.97
N GLY A 48 5.54 -10.30 8.11
CA GLY A 48 6.23 -10.99 7.03
C GLY A 48 7.50 -10.27 6.59
N TYR A 49 8.11 -10.77 5.52
CA TYR A 49 9.39 -10.30 5.02
C TYR A 49 9.39 -8.82 4.68
N THR A 50 10.52 -8.16 4.96
CA THR A 50 10.77 -6.81 4.46
C THR A 50 11.44 -6.94 3.09
N PHE A 51 10.79 -6.43 2.04
CA PHE A 51 11.41 -6.36 0.71
C PHE A 51 12.58 -5.37 0.75
N ASP A 52 13.77 -5.85 0.42
CA ASP A 52 14.95 -5.01 0.32
C ASP A 52 15.01 -4.35 -1.06
N TYR A 53 14.82 -3.03 -1.09
CA TYR A 53 14.86 -2.24 -2.32
C TYR A 53 16.28 -2.01 -2.86
N LYS A 54 17.34 -2.38 -2.13
CA LYS A 54 18.73 -2.38 -2.62
C LYS A 54 19.02 -3.64 -3.43
N THR A 55 18.64 -4.80 -2.91
CA THR A 55 18.87 -6.11 -3.56
C THR A 55 17.73 -6.55 -4.48
N PHE A 56 16.58 -5.87 -4.43
CA PHE A 56 15.35 -6.26 -5.15
C PHE A 56 14.91 -7.69 -4.83
N GLY A 57 15.04 -8.09 -3.57
CA GLY A 57 14.68 -9.42 -3.11
C GLY A 57 14.29 -9.45 -1.64
N VAL A 58 13.95 -10.64 -1.18
CA VAL A 58 13.86 -10.94 0.26
C VAL A 58 15.24 -11.32 0.74
N ASP A 59 15.79 -10.59 1.71
CA ASP A 59 16.93 -11.08 2.47
C ASP A 59 16.40 -11.93 3.63
N PRO A 60 16.58 -13.27 3.61
CA PRO A 60 16.13 -14.14 4.70
C PRO A 60 16.84 -13.87 6.02
N ASN A 61 17.96 -13.11 6.00
CA ASN A 61 18.71 -12.74 7.20
C ASN A 61 18.19 -11.46 7.87
N VAL A 62 17.28 -10.72 7.21
CA VAL A 62 16.64 -9.55 7.82
C VAL A 62 15.50 -10.03 8.74
N PRO A 63 15.54 -9.69 10.05
CA PRO A 63 14.47 -10.05 10.97
C PRO A 63 13.11 -9.56 10.47
N PHE A 64 12.11 -10.43 10.55
CA PHE A 64 10.73 -10.10 10.21
C PHE A 64 9.79 -10.41 11.37
N ASN A 65 8.66 -9.71 11.42
CA ASN A 65 7.61 -10.01 12.39
C ASN A 65 6.73 -11.14 11.82
N PRO A 66 6.58 -12.28 12.51
CA PRO A 66 5.70 -13.36 12.03
C PRO A 66 4.24 -12.88 11.97
N PHE A 67 3.41 -13.62 11.23
CA PHE A 67 1.97 -13.37 11.22
C PHE A 67 1.39 -13.74 12.60
N PRO A 68 0.67 -12.83 13.28
CA PRO A 68 0.00 -13.16 14.52
C PRO A 68 -1.24 -14.03 14.25
N ASP A 69 -1.67 -14.82 15.24
CA ASP A 69 -2.79 -15.76 15.11
C ASP A 69 -4.09 -15.13 14.59
N TRP A 70 -4.37 -13.86 14.93
CA TRP A 70 -5.56 -13.15 14.44
C TRP A 70 -5.50 -12.82 12.95
N LEU A 71 -4.32 -12.79 12.35
CA LEU A 71 -4.11 -12.44 10.94
C LEU A 71 -4.30 -13.65 10.02
N GLU A 72 -3.92 -14.85 10.46
CA GLU A 72 -3.98 -16.06 9.63
C GLU A 72 -5.37 -16.32 9.02
N PRO A 73 -6.49 -16.20 9.76
CA PRO A 73 -7.84 -16.40 9.21
C PRO A 73 -8.25 -15.37 8.16
N LEU A 74 -7.50 -14.27 8.03
CA LEU A 74 -7.78 -13.18 7.09
C LEU A 74 -7.04 -13.34 5.76
N ILE A 75 -6.09 -14.27 5.67
CA ILE A 75 -5.27 -14.46 4.48
C ILE A 75 -6.14 -14.90 3.29
N PRO A 76 -6.15 -14.16 2.17
CA PRO A 76 -6.90 -14.57 1.00
C PRO A 76 -6.26 -15.82 0.37
N THR A 77 -7.09 -16.80 0.02
CA THR A 77 -6.65 -18.13 -0.41
C THR A 77 -6.51 -18.28 -1.93
N ARG A 78 -6.88 -17.25 -2.71
CA ARG A 78 -6.92 -17.30 -4.19
C ARG A 78 -5.56 -17.55 -4.83
N GLU A 79 -4.47 -17.20 -4.15
CA GLU A 79 -3.10 -17.31 -4.67
C GLU A 79 -2.45 -18.67 -4.46
N GLY A 80 -3.12 -19.60 -3.75
CA GLY A 80 -2.58 -20.93 -3.48
C GLY A 80 -1.35 -20.96 -2.55
N ARG A 81 -0.88 -19.81 -2.07
CA ARG A 81 0.20 -19.64 -1.10
C ARG A 81 -0.03 -18.42 -0.20
N PRO A 82 0.52 -18.40 1.03
CA PRO A 82 0.42 -17.21 1.88
C PRO A 82 1.17 -16.02 1.28
N PRO A 83 0.79 -14.78 1.65
CA PRO A 83 1.53 -13.58 1.29
C PRO A 83 2.89 -13.56 1.97
N ASP A 84 3.84 -12.86 1.37
CA ASP A 84 5.18 -12.69 1.92
C ASP A 84 5.25 -11.46 2.83
N GLN A 85 4.41 -10.45 2.58
CA GLN A 85 4.38 -9.20 3.33
C GLN A 85 2.94 -8.76 3.59
N VAL A 86 2.66 -8.37 4.84
CA VAL A 86 1.37 -7.82 5.27
C VAL A 86 1.57 -6.50 5.99
N CYS A 87 0.78 -5.48 5.63
CA CYS A 87 0.83 -4.16 6.24
C CYS A 87 -0.54 -3.80 6.83
N LEU A 88 -0.64 -3.75 8.17
CA LEU A 88 -1.78 -3.19 8.88
C LEU A 88 -1.58 -1.68 9.02
N GLN A 89 -2.57 -0.90 8.59
CA GLN A 89 -2.49 0.56 8.58
C GLN A 89 -3.67 1.16 9.31
N HIS A 90 -3.42 2.15 10.16
CA HIS A 90 -4.45 2.96 10.82
C HIS A 90 -4.48 4.36 10.22
N TYR A 91 -5.69 4.82 9.90
CA TYR A 91 -6.00 6.11 9.35
C TYR A 91 -6.96 6.84 10.30
N PRO A 92 -6.45 7.73 11.17
CA PRO A 92 -7.32 8.60 11.94
C PRO A 92 -8.01 9.63 11.02
N PRO A 93 -9.12 10.26 11.44
CA PRO A 93 -9.83 11.25 10.64
C PRO A 93 -8.92 12.39 10.12
N GLY A 94 -8.93 12.59 8.80
CA GLY A 94 -8.06 13.58 8.13
C GLY A 94 -6.76 12.99 7.58
N ALA A 95 -6.34 11.80 8.01
CA ALA A 95 -5.21 11.10 7.43
C ALA A 95 -5.50 10.61 6.01
N GLY A 96 -4.42 10.30 5.29
CA GLY A 96 -4.47 9.85 3.92
C GLY A 96 -3.11 9.30 3.48
N ILE A 97 -3.06 8.84 2.24
CA ILE A 97 -1.85 8.35 1.57
C ILE A 97 -1.76 9.02 0.19
N PRO A 98 -0.64 9.70 -0.14
CA PRO A 98 -0.48 10.30 -1.46
C PRO A 98 -0.63 9.28 -2.60
N PRO A 99 -1.09 9.69 -3.79
CA PRO A 99 -1.17 8.81 -4.95
C PRO A 99 0.18 8.16 -5.27
N HIS A 100 0.21 6.83 -5.38
CA HIS A 100 1.41 6.05 -5.64
C HIS A 100 1.06 4.73 -6.35
N VAL A 101 2.09 4.05 -6.85
CA VAL A 101 2.03 2.64 -7.24
C VAL A 101 2.97 1.87 -6.32
N ASP A 102 2.61 0.65 -5.95
CA ASP A 102 3.55 -0.27 -5.33
C ASP A 102 4.63 -0.66 -6.35
N THR A 103 5.83 -0.96 -5.87
CA THR A 103 6.98 -1.30 -6.74
C THR A 103 6.65 -2.45 -7.68
N HIS A 104 6.81 -2.23 -8.99
CA HIS A 104 6.33 -3.14 -10.04
C HIS A 104 7.09 -4.45 -10.07
N SER A 105 8.42 -4.38 -9.95
CA SER A 105 9.29 -5.55 -9.90
C SER A 105 9.01 -6.45 -8.71
N ALA A 106 8.68 -5.85 -7.56
CA ALA A 106 8.64 -6.54 -6.28
C ALA A 106 7.39 -7.40 -6.09
N TYR A 107 6.23 -6.97 -6.60
CA TYR A 107 4.95 -7.55 -6.23
C TYR A 107 4.08 -7.85 -7.45
N ASP A 108 3.31 -8.94 -7.38
CA ASP A 108 2.27 -9.26 -8.37
C ASP A 108 0.99 -8.47 -8.08
N GLN A 109 -0.10 -9.17 -7.74
CA GLN A 109 -1.36 -8.62 -7.27
C GLN A 109 -1.26 -8.18 -5.81
N LEU A 110 -2.11 -7.21 -5.47
CA LEU A 110 -2.22 -6.64 -4.14
C LEU A 110 -3.64 -6.85 -3.64
N TYR A 111 -3.76 -7.22 -2.38
CA TYR A 111 -5.06 -7.33 -1.71
C TYR A 111 -5.13 -6.33 -0.57
N ALA A 112 -6.32 -5.79 -0.31
CA ALA A 112 -6.56 -4.87 0.80
C ALA A 112 -7.92 -5.14 1.45
N LEU A 113 -7.90 -5.60 2.70
CA LEU A 113 -9.09 -5.69 3.55
C LEU A 113 -9.32 -4.34 4.22
N SER A 114 -10.51 -3.77 4.10
CA SER A 114 -10.91 -2.52 4.77
C SER A 114 -11.72 -2.82 6.04
N LEU A 115 -11.43 -2.12 7.14
CA LEU A 115 -12.13 -2.28 8.41
C LEU A 115 -12.43 -0.91 9.06
N GLY A 116 -13.51 -0.84 9.84
CA GLY A 116 -13.91 0.36 10.55
C GLY A 116 -14.61 1.38 9.63
N SER A 117 -14.12 2.61 9.59
CA SER A 117 -14.76 3.65 8.77
C SER A 117 -14.53 3.45 7.26
N PRO A 118 -15.56 3.59 6.41
CA PRO A 118 -15.40 3.58 4.96
C PRO A 118 -14.61 4.79 4.45
N VAL A 119 -13.93 4.65 3.30
CA VAL A 119 -13.16 5.75 2.71
C VAL A 119 -13.16 5.74 1.18
N MET A 120 -13.22 6.91 0.57
CA MET A 120 -12.99 7.04 -0.88
C MET A 120 -11.49 6.91 -1.18
N MET A 121 -11.13 5.84 -1.89
CA MET A 121 -9.80 5.67 -2.50
C MET A 121 -9.84 6.22 -3.93
N GLN A 122 -8.84 7.01 -4.28
CA GLN A 122 -8.66 7.58 -5.61
C GLN A 122 -7.74 6.69 -6.43
N PHE A 123 -8.17 6.31 -7.62
CA PHE A 123 -7.35 5.77 -8.69
C PHE A 123 -7.15 6.86 -9.73
N ALA A 124 -5.90 7.23 -9.99
CA ALA A 124 -5.52 8.28 -10.93
C ALA A 124 -4.61 7.74 -12.03
N LEU A 125 -5.05 7.86 -13.29
CA LEU A 125 -4.22 7.65 -14.46
C LEU A 125 -3.46 8.95 -14.74
N PRO A 126 -2.11 8.94 -14.71
CA PRO A 126 -1.34 10.11 -15.10
C PRO A 126 -1.63 10.50 -16.56
N PRO A 127 -1.60 11.79 -16.91
CA PRO A 127 -1.70 12.22 -18.29
C PRO A 127 -0.56 11.63 -19.15
N ASP A 128 -0.84 11.46 -20.44
CA ASP A 128 0.12 11.07 -21.46
C ASP A 128 0.18 12.11 -22.58
N ASP A 129 1.14 11.98 -23.49
CA ASP A 129 1.31 12.90 -24.61
C ASP A 129 0.02 12.94 -25.45
N GLY A 130 -0.72 14.04 -25.33
CA GLY A 130 -1.98 14.27 -26.02
C GLY A 130 -3.25 13.78 -25.31
N GLU A 131 -3.15 13.15 -24.12
CA GLU A 131 -4.28 12.58 -23.38
C GLU A 131 -4.41 13.18 -21.97
N GLU A 132 -5.64 13.57 -21.59
CA GLU A 132 -5.91 14.06 -20.24
C GLU A 132 -5.82 12.94 -19.20
N GLY A 133 -5.34 13.31 -18.00
CA GLY A 133 -5.35 12.40 -16.86
C GLY A 133 -6.79 12.05 -16.45
N ARG A 134 -6.99 10.84 -15.93
CA ARG A 134 -8.31 10.36 -15.45
C ARG A 134 -8.25 10.06 -13.97
N MET A 135 -9.36 10.28 -13.26
CA MET A 135 -9.49 9.95 -11.84
C MET A 135 -10.83 9.27 -11.59
N VAL A 136 -10.79 8.15 -10.88
CA VAL A 136 -11.97 7.41 -10.42
C VAL A 136 -11.85 7.24 -8.91
N GLU A 137 -12.95 7.44 -8.18
CA GLU A 137 -13.00 7.14 -6.74
C GLU A 137 -13.79 5.85 -6.51
N VAL A 138 -13.28 4.99 -5.63
CA VAL A 138 -13.93 3.76 -5.18
C VAL A 138 -14.19 3.89 -3.68
N ASP A 139 -15.44 3.64 -3.26
CA ASP A 139 -15.82 3.66 -1.86
C ASP A 139 -15.40 2.35 -1.19
N LEU A 140 -14.35 2.40 -0.36
CA LEU A 140 -13.87 1.23 0.37
C LEU A 140 -14.71 1.03 1.62
N THR A 141 -15.72 0.18 1.54
CA THR A 141 -16.63 -0.14 2.65
C THR A 141 -15.96 -1.05 3.70
N PRO A 142 -16.42 -1.03 4.96
CA PRO A 142 -15.92 -1.96 5.97
C PRO A 142 -16.18 -3.42 5.57
N ARG A 143 -15.28 -4.30 6.00
CA ARG A 143 -15.29 -5.76 5.77
C ARG A 143 -15.17 -6.19 4.31
N SER A 144 -14.93 -5.25 3.39
CA SER A 144 -14.69 -5.57 2.00
C SER A 144 -13.24 -5.92 1.74
N MET A 145 -13.01 -6.90 0.87
CA MET A 145 -11.69 -7.20 0.32
C MET A 145 -11.60 -6.69 -1.13
N LEU A 146 -10.64 -5.81 -1.35
CA LEU A 146 -10.20 -5.33 -2.66
C LEU A 146 -9.02 -6.18 -3.14
N GLN A 147 -9.01 -6.59 -4.41
CA GLN A 147 -7.82 -7.05 -5.11
C GLN A 147 -7.55 -6.10 -6.29
N MET A 148 -6.29 -5.68 -6.41
CA MET A 148 -5.76 -4.93 -7.56
C MET A 148 -4.86 -5.83 -8.39
N SER A 149 -5.11 -5.88 -9.69
CA SER A 149 -4.35 -6.62 -10.69
C SER A 149 -4.32 -5.85 -12.00
N GLY A 150 -3.39 -6.17 -12.92
CA GLY A 150 -3.32 -5.50 -14.22
C GLY A 150 -3.25 -3.98 -14.10
N ASP A 151 -4.16 -3.27 -14.78
CA ASP A 151 -4.16 -1.80 -14.86
C ASP A 151 -4.31 -1.11 -13.51
N SER A 152 -5.24 -1.56 -12.66
CA SER A 152 -5.48 -0.93 -11.35
C SER A 152 -4.26 -1.02 -10.41
N ARG A 153 -3.45 -2.06 -10.60
CA ARG A 153 -2.19 -2.28 -9.90
C ARG A 153 -1.05 -1.47 -10.54
N LEU A 154 -0.88 -1.59 -11.86
CA LEU A 154 0.36 -1.23 -12.56
C LEU A 154 0.31 0.16 -13.20
N HIS A 155 -0.85 0.59 -13.68
CA HIS A 155 -0.93 1.76 -14.57
C HIS A 155 -1.65 2.95 -13.92
N TRP A 156 -2.36 2.70 -12.82
CA TRP A 156 -3.08 3.71 -12.07
C TRP A 156 -2.44 3.91 -10.70
N LYS A 157 -2.23 5.18 -10.33
CA LYS A 157 -1.80 5.52 -8.97
C LYS A 157 -3.00 5.45 -8.04
N HIS A 158 -2.88 4.76 -6.92
CA HIS A 158 -3.91 4.72 -5.91
C HIS A 158 -3.51 5.57 -4.69
N GLY A 159 -4.49 6.18 -4.03
CA GLY A 159 -4.27 7.05 -2.88
C GLY A 159 -5.54 7.34 -2.09
N ILE A 160 -5.39 7.86 -0.87
CA ILE A 160 -6.50 8.34 -0.05
C ILE A 160 -6.20 9.80 0.26
N ARG A 161 -7.05 10.72 -0.22
CA ARG A 161 -6.87 12.15 0.00
C ARG A 161 -6.93 12.49 1.49
N LYS A 162 -6.06 13.39 1.95
CA LYS A 162 -6.13 13.96 3.31
C LYS A 162 -7.34 14.89 3.42
N ARG A 163 -8.45 14.37 3.95
CA ARG A 163 -9.69 15.12 4.23
C ARG A 163 -10.45 14.46 5.38
N LYS A 164 -11.32 15.22 6.05
CA LYS A 164 -12.15 14.75 7.18
C LYS A 164 -13.53 14.24 6.76
N THR A 165 -13.91 14.47 5.51
CA THR A 165 -15.21 14.10 4.96
C THR A 165 -15.06 13.58 3.53
N ASP A 166 -15.95 12.70 3.11
CA ASP A 166 -16.11 12.26 1.73
C ASP A 166 -17.47 12.74 1.19
N THR A 167 -17.49 13.18 -0.07
CA THR A 167 -18.75 13.44 -0.80
C THR A 167 -19.06 12.17 -1.60
N LEU A 168 -20.24 11.61 -1.38
CA LEU A 168 -20.69 10.38 -2.04
C LEU A 168 -21.33 10.69 -3.41
N PRO A 169 -21.54 9.68 -4.28
CA PRO A 169 -22.12 9.89 -5.61
C PRO A 169 -23.51 10.54 -5.61
N ASP A 170 -24.29 10.35 -4.54
CA ASP A 170 -25.60 10.97 -4.34
C ASP A 170 -25.51 12.43 -3.82
N GLY A 171 -24.31 12.97 -3.65
CA GLY A 171 -24.03 14.32 -3.15
C GLY A 171 -24.02 14.43 -1.63
N THR A 172 -24.34 13.35 -0.89
CA THR A 172 -24.29 13.37 0.58
C THR A 172 -22.85 13.44 1.09
N VAL A 173 -22.67 13.98 2.31
CA VAL A 173 -21.35 14.14 2.93
C VAL A 173 -21.22 13.20 4.12
N ARG A 174 -20.26 12.28 4.04
CA ARG A 174 -19.92 11.34 5.11
C ARG A 174 -18.71 11.84 5.88
N LYS A 175 -18.80 11.91 7.20
CA LYS A 175 -17.62 12.16 8.06
C LYS A 175 -16.75 10.91 8.11
N ARG A 176 -15.44 11.09 8.03
CA ARG A 176 -14.48 10.01 8.24
C ARG A 176 -14.25 9.79 9.72
N GLU A 177 -14.22 8.54 10.12
CA GLU A 177 -13.84 8.07 11.45
C GLU A 177 -12.55 7.24 11.35
N ASP A 178 -12.16 6.57 12.43
CA ASP A 178 -11.01 5.69 12.39
C ASP A 178 -11.22 4.54 11.40
N ARG A 179 -10.25 4.38 10.50
CA ARG A 179 -10.21 3.31 9.52
C ARG A 179 -8.95 2.49 9.69
N TRP A 180 -9.07 1.18 9.49
CA TRP A 180 -7.93 0.30 9.30
C TRP A 180 -7.95 -0.34 7.92
N SER A 181 -6.77 -0.73 7.45
CA SER A 181 -6.66 -1.65 6.32
C SER A 181 -5.51 -2.62 6.50
N ILE A 182 -5.71 -3.85 6.05
CA ILE A 182 -4.68 -4.86 5.97
C ILE A 182 -4.35 -5.08 4.50
N THR A 183 -3.14 -4.75 4.09
CA THR A 183 -2.66 -4.92 2.72
C THR A 183 -1.75 -6.14 2.63
N TYR A 184 -2.03 -7.07 1.73
CA TYR A 184 -1.28 -8.31 1.51
C TYR A 184 -0.52 -8.25 0.19
N ARG A 185 0.73 -8.71 0.20
CA ARG A 185 1.62 -8.71 -0.97
C ARG A 185 2.33 -10.05 -1.12
N TRP A 186 2.40 -10.48 -2.37
CA TRP A 186 3.16 -11.64 -2.82
C TRP A 186 4.36 -11.13 -3.60
N ILE A 187 5.55 -11.55 -3.19
CA ILE A 187 6.79 -11.18 -3.83
C ILE A 187 6.90 -11.95 -5.14
N ARG A 188 7.30 -11.22 -6.17
CA ARG A 188 7.53 -11.76 -7.51
C ARG A 188 8.97 -12.26 -7.61
N GLU A 189 9.13 -13.50 -8.04
CA GLU A 189 10.43 -14.10 -8.33
C GLU A 189 10.48 -14.62 -9.77
N PRO A 190 11.43 -14.12 -10.60
CA PRO A 190 12.38 -13.04 -10.32
C PRO A 190 11.69 -11.67 -10.21
N ALA A 191 12.31 -10.71 -9.51
CA ALA A 191 11.79 -9.36 -9.33
C ALA A 191 11.86 -8.51 -10.63
N ILE A 192 11.08 -8.91 -11.63
CA ILE A 192 11.07 -8.35 -12.99
C ILE A 192 9.62 -8.14 -13.42
N CYS A 193 9.29 -6.91 -13.82
CA CYS A 193 7.99 -6.57 -14.36
C CYS A 193 8.02 -6.34 -15.87
N GLY A 194 7.28 -7.18 -16.60
CA GLY A 194 7.13 -7.09 -18.05
C GLY A 194 6.04 -6.14 -18.54
N CYS A 195 5.54 -5.21 -17.72
CA CYS A 195 4.42 -4.34 -18.14
C CYS A 195 4.82 -3.22 -19.10
N GLY A 196 6.13 -2.95 -19.26
CA GLY A 196 6.66 -1.95 -20.21
C GLY A 196 6.34 -0.49 -19.90
N ASN A 197 5.68 -0.18 -18.77
CA ASN A 197 5.31 1.19 -18.43
C ASN A 197 6.52 2.02 -17.99
N ALA A 198 7.15 2.75 -18.90
CA ALA A 198 8.35 3.56 -18.63
C ALA A 198 8.15 4.68 -17.59
N LYS A 199 6.91 5.07 -17.26
CA LYS A 199 6.62 6.14 -16.29
C LYS A 199 6.53 5.63 -14.86
N LEU A 200 5.97 4.44 -14.66
CA LEU A 200 5.64 3.89 -13.35
C LEU A 200 6.48 2.66 -12.98
N CYS A 201 6.82 1.83 -13.97
CA CYS A 201 7.52 0.57 -13.77
C CYS A 201 9.02 0.77 -13.56
N ASP A 202 9.52 0.33 -12.40
CA ASP A 202 10.94 0.41 -12.06
C ASP A 202 11.81 -0.57 -12.87
N THR A 203 11.26 -1.69 -13.36
CA THR A 203 11.94 -2.57 -14.32
C THR A 203 12.14 -1.86 -15.66
N ALA A 204 11.05 -1.35 -16.26
CA ALA A 204 11.12 -0.67 -17.56
C ALA A 204 12.01 0.58 -17.51
N GLN A 205 11.97 1.33 -16.41
CA GLN A 205 12.84 2.49 -16.21
C GLN A 205 14.32 2.12 -16.17
N ARG A 206 14.66 1.02 -15.49
CA ARG A 206 16.04 0.53 -15.43
C ARG A 206 16.53 0.08 -16.81
N GLU A 207 15.70 -0.64 -17.56
CA GLU A 207 16.01 -1.07 -18.92
C GLU A 207 16.23 0.11 -19.89
N LEU A 208 15.54 1.23 -19.65
CA LEU A 208 15.70 2.47 -20.40
C LEU A 208 16.80 3.40 -19.87
N GLY A 209 17.50 3.02 -18.80
CA GLY A 209 18.52 3.85 -18.17
C GLY A 209 17.97 5.10 -17.46
N ILE A 210 16.69 5.11 -17.11
CA ILE A 210 16.04 6.21 -16.37
C ILE A 210 16.38 6.03 -14.88
N GLU A 211 17.40 6.73 -14.40
CA GLU A 211 17.75 6.74 -12.99
C GLU A 211 16.68 7.50 -12.18
N LYS A 212 15.94 6.79 -11.33
CA LYS A 212 15.20 7.42 -10.24
C LYS A 212 16.14 7.69 -9.07
N GLU A 213 16.21 8.94 -8.60
CA GLU A 213 16.65 9.24 -7.24
C GLU A 213 15.67 8.57 -6.27
N TYR A 214 16.05 7.41 -5.74
CA TYR A 214 15.26 6.77 -4.70
C TYR A 214 15.41 7.55 -3.39
N ARG A 215 14.30 7.77 -2.68
CA ARG A 215 14.25 8.55 -1.44
C ARG A 215 15.18 8.02 -0.33
N TRP A 216 15.51 6.73 -0.36
CA TRP A 216 16.46 6.11 0.57
C TRP A 216 17.92 6.41 0.22
N LYS A 217 18.25 6.71 -1.06
CA LYS A 217 19.60 7.16 -1.43
C LYS A 217 19.94 8.51 -0.79
N LYS A 218 18.95 9.40 -0.67
CA LYS A 218 19.09 10.65 0.11
C LYS A 218 19.34 10.41 1.59
N GLY A 219 18.72 9.39 2.18
CA GLY A 219 18.97 9.02 3.58
C GLY A 219 20.40 8.52 3.81
N ASP A 220 20.94 7.73 2.88
CA ASP A 220 22.34 7.28 2.95
C ASP A 220 23.33 8.44 2.71
N GLU A 221 23.04 9.36 1.79
CA GLU A 221 23.86 10.58 1.56
C GLU A 221 23.87 11.52 2.78
N ASP A 222 22.72 11.72 3.44
CA ASP A 222 22.61 12.55 4.64
C ASP A 222 23.34 11.90 5.84
N ILE A 223 23.39 10.56 5.92
CA ILE A 223 24.16 9.82 6.93
C ILE A 223 25.67 9.96 6.66
N VAL A 224 26.11 9.78 5.41
CA VAL A 224 27.52 9.91 5.04
C VAL A 224 28.02 11.34 5.23
N ALA A 225 27.23 12.35 4.82
CA ALA A 225 27.55 13.75 5.05
C ALA A 225 27.63 14.11 6.55
N GLY A 226 26.73 13.56 7.36
CA GLY A 226 26.74 13.73 8.81
C GLY A 226 27.87 13.00 9.54
N GLU A 227 28.47 11.98 8.93
CA GLU A 227 29.67 11.30 9.43
C GLU A 227 30.96 12.05 9.04
N GLU A 228 31.05 12.60 7.83
CA GLU A 228 32.19 13.43 7.39
C GLU A 228 32.31 14.74 8.19
N GLU A 229 31.19 15.41 8.47
CA GLU A 229 31.17 16.67 9.26
C GLU A 229 31.57 16.43 10.74
N LYS A 230 31.31 15.22 11.27
CA LYS A 230 31.77 14.80 12.61
C LYS A 230 33.26 14.44 12.66
N ILE A 231 33.87 14.12 11.53
CA ILE A 231 35.31 13.82 11.45
C ILE A 231 36.11 15.13 11.37
N GLU A 232 35.65 16.14 10.62
CA GLU A 232 36.31 17.45 10.54
C GLU A 232 36.24 18.23 11.87
N THR A 233 35.13 18.15 12.60
CA THR A 233 34.98 18.83 13.89
C THR A 233 35.77 18.21 15.05
N LYS A 234 36.30 16.99 14.88
CA LYS A 234 37.23 16.35 15.84
C LYS A 234 38.70 16.56 15.51
N ALA A 235 39.02 17.15 14.36
CA ALA A 235 40.38 17.45 13.92
C ALA A 235 40.77 18.93 14.12
N SER A 236 39.96 19.71 14.86
CA SER A 236 40.17 21.14 15.17
C SER A 236 40.46 21.36 16.64
#